data_AF-A0A495IML0-F1
#
_entry.id   AF-A0A495IML0-F1
#
_cell.length_a   1.000
_cell.length_b   1.000
_cell.length_c   1.000
_cell.angle_alpha   90.00
_cell.angle_beta   90.00
_cell.angle_gamma   90.00
#
_symmetry.space_group_name_H-M   'P 1'
#
loop_
_entity.id
_entity.type
_entity.pdbx_description
1 polymer ?
#
loop_
_entity_poly.entity_id
_entity_poly.type
_entity_poly.pdbx_seq_one_letter_code
_entity_poly.pdbx_strand_id
1 'polypeptide(L)'
;MLTPDETVYGDLTTWAPAPFGSLFADANYCGRSFDRGLLRFHNAESGAEAQELVTAAFTRDVAPGTAFFAIDWLGRQFGARPARPGEGDGQPVVVIANVGSGEYEGEVAPLDEFIGFLGSDAAATTLGAEAYAAWREANGAPQLDFDECLGYRIPLFLGGTDSPDNVELNDVSVYWTLVGQVFDRSRDLPEGTRITSVGVDPEA
;
A
#
# COMPACT_ATOMS: atom_id res chain seq x y z
N MET A 1 3.82 2.21 19.92
CA MET A 1 2.43 2.12 19.42
C MET A 1 2.16 3.27 18.45
N LEU A 2 1.40 3.02 17.37
CA LEU A 2 1.00 4.07 16.41
C LEU A 2 0.04 5.09 17.03
N THR A 3 0.21 6.37 16.72
CA THR A 3 -0.63 7.46 17.24
C THR A 3 -1.49 8.07 16.13
N PRO A 4 -2.82 8.21 16.30
CA PRO A 4 -3.67 8.80 15.27
C PRO A 4 -3.36 10.28 15.05
N ASP A 5 -3.41 10.71 13.80
CA ASP A 5 -3.23 12.11 13.42
C ASP A 5 -4.49 12.93 13.73
N GLU A 6 -4.29 14.18 14.17
CA GLU A 6 -5.40 15.08 14.52
C GLU A 6 -6.04 15.75 13.30
N THR A 7 -5.29 15.92 12.22
CA THR A 7 -5.67 16.78 11.08
C THR A 7 -5.67 16.07 9.73
N VAL A 8 -5.14 14.86 9.63
CA VAL A 8 -5.11 14.07 8.38
C VAL A 8 -6.05 12.89 8.51
N TYR A 9 -7.13 12.93 7.74
CA TYR A 9 -8.10 11.85 7.64
C TYR A 9 -8.91 11.99 6.35
N GLY A 10 -9.32 10.86 5.77
CA GLY A 10 -10.39 10.81 4.78
C GLY A 10 -11.76 11.05 5.43
N ASP A 11 -12.84 10.95 4.67
CA ASP A 11 -14.22 11.23 5.13
C ASP A 11 -14.78 10.28 6.22
N LEU A 12 -13.93 9.44 6.82
CA LEU A 12 -14.21 8.46 7.88
C LEU A 12 -15.33 7.46 7.54
N THR A 13 -15.69 7.33 6.26
CA THR A 13 -16.69 6.37 5.82
C THR A 13 -16.20 4.94 6.05
N THR A 14 -17.14 4.07 6.41
CA THR A 14 -16.84 2.68 6.73
C THR A 14 -16.39 1.88 5.52
N TRP A 15 -15.23 1.24 5.64
CA TRP A 15 -14.73 0.23 4.73
C TRP A 15 -14.67 -1.11 5.45
N ALA A 16 -15.57 -2.03 5.09
CA ALA A 16 -15.73 -3.32 5.76
C ALA A 16 -15.90 -4.55 4.82
N PRO A 17 -15.03 -4.74 3.80
CA PRO A 17 -15.01 -5.98 3.01
C PRO A 17 -14.90 -7.27 3.82
N ALA A 18 -15.40 -8.36 3.24
CA ALA A 18 -15.54 -9.66 3.91
C ALA A 18 -14.27 -10.20 4.63
N PRO A 19 -13.04 -10.08 4.10
CA PRO A 19 -11.84 -10.64 4.75
C PRO A 19 -11.54 -10.04 6.12
N PHE A 20 -12.00 -8.83 6.44
CA PHE A 20 -11.77 -8.22 7.75
C PHE A 20 -13.05 -7.66 8.38
N GLY A 21 -14.18 -7.66 7.67
CA GLY A 21 -15.48 -7.24 8.18
C GLY A 21 -15.43 -5.85 8.82
N SER A 22 -16.12 -5.69 9.94
CA SER A 22 -16.17 -4.43 10.69
C SER A 22 -14.93 -4.15 11.55
N LEU A 23 -13.91 -5.01 11.54
CA LEU A 23 -12.77 -4.96 12.47
C LEU A 23 -12.12 -3.57 12.59
N PHE A 24 -11.78 -2.96 11.45
CA PHE A 24 -11.19 -1.62 11.42
C PHE A 24 -12.22 -0.51 11.64
N ALA A 25 -13.49 -0.74 11.31
CA ALA A 25 -14.56 0.20 11.58
C ALA A 25 -14.88 0.29 13.08
N ASP A 26 -14.94 -0.85 13.77
CA ASP A 26 -15.17 -0.98 15.20
C ASP A 26 -14.01 -0.40 16.02
N ALA A 27 -12.78 -0.49 15.48
CA ALA A 27 -11.60 0.18 16.01
C ALA A 27 -11.55 1.69 15.68
N ASN A 28 -12.51 2.21 14.92
CA ASN A 28 -12.56 3.59 14.43
C ASN A 28 -11.31 3.95 13.60
N TYR A 29 -10.79 3.03 12.80
CA TYR A 29 -9.59 3.24 11.98
C TYR A 29 -9.91 3.70 10.55
N CYS A 30 -11.07 3.34 9.98
CA CYS A 30 -11.41 3.72 8.60
C CYS A 30 -11.23 5.22 8.34
N GLY A 31 -10.45 5.56 7.31
CA GLY A 31 -10.13 6.95 6.95
C GLY A 31 -9.13 7.64 7.87
N ARG A 32 -8.56 7.00 8.88
CA ARG A 32 -7.57 7.63 9.77
C ARG A 32 -6.16 7.50 9.25
N SER A 33 -5.39 8.57 9.48
CA SER A 33 -3.94 8.58 9.37
C SER A 33 -3.30 8.40 10.75
N PHE A 34 -2.10 7.82 10.78
CA PHE A 34 -1.31 7.58 11.97
C PHE A 34 0.14 8.02 11.76
N ASP A 35 0.75 8.52 12.84
CA ASP A 35 2.15 8.95 12.92
C ASP A 35 2.57 9.87 11.76
N ARG A 36 1.72 10.86 11.51
CA ARG A 36 1.85 11.93 10.51
C ARG A 36 1.89 11.36 9.09
N GLY A 37 1.02 10.42 8.76
CA GLY A 37 0.95 9.79 7.43
C GLY A 37 1.84 8.56 7.25
N LEU A 38 2.40 7.99 8.33
CA LEU A 38 3.19 6.76 8.26
C LEU A 38 2.36 5.57 7.75
N LEU A 39 1.15 5.45 8.29
CA LEU A 39 0.16 4.45 7.92
C LEU A 39 -1.23 5.08 7.91
N ARG A 40 -2.00 4.83 6.86
CA ARG A 40 -3.37 5.33 6.70
C ARG A 40 -4.30 4.18 6.40
N PHE A 41 -5.41 4.12 7.12
CA PHE A 41 -6.44 3.11 6.89
C PHE A 41 -7.47 3.63 5.89
N HIS A 42 -7.85 2.77 4.96
CA HIS A 42 -8.81 3.11 3.94
C HIS A 42 -10.20 3.42 4.53
N ASN A 43 -10.84 4.42 3.95
CA ASN A 43 -12.28 4.64 4.00
C ASN A 43 -12.95 3.94 2.81
N ALA A 44 -14.27 4.12 2.64
CA ALA A 44 -15.01 3.41 1.59
C ALA A 44 -14.50 3.74 0.18
N GLU A 45 -14.14 5.00 -0.06
CA GLU A 45 -13.65 5.49 -1.35
C GLU A 45 -12.24 4.96 -1.65
N SER A 46 -11.25 5.30 -0.80
CA SER A 46 -9.86 4.89 -1.01
C SER A 46 -9.65 3.37 -0.95
N GLY A 47 -10.50 2.64 -0.22
CA GLY A 47 -10.45 1.18 -0.18
C GLY A 47 -10.93 0.53 -1.48
N ALA A 48 -11.99 1.08 -2.09
CA ALA A 48 -12.45 0.65 -3.41
C ALA A 48 -11.42 1.00 -4.49
N GLU A 49 -10.85 2.20 -4.44
CA GLU A 49 -9.80 2.63 -5.35
C GLU A 49 -8.54 1.76 -5.22
N ALA A 50 -8.06 1.49 -4.00
CA ALA A 50 -6.94 0.60 -3.78
C ALA A 50 -7.20 -0.81 -4.34
N GLN A 51 -8.43 -1.32 -4.24
CA GLN A 51 -8.81 -2.59 -4.83
C GLN A 51 -8.61 -2.59 -6.35
N GLU A 52 -9.05 -1.53 -7.04
CA GLU A 52 -8.92 -1.39 -8.49
C GLU A 52 -7.45 -1.28 -8.91
N LEU A 53 -6.70 -0.37 -8.26
CA LEU A 53 -5.29 -0.12 -8.55
C LEU A 53 -4.43 -1.37 -8.38
N VAL A 54 -4.57 -2.08 -7.24
CA VAL A 54 -3.75 -3.27 -6.98
C VAL A 54 -4.14 -4.44 -7.89
N THR A 55 -5.43 -4.63 -8.14
CA THR A 55 -5.89 -5.71 -9.05
C THR A 55 -5.43 -5.45 -10.48
N ALA A 56 -5.38 -4.20 -10.93
CA ALA A 56 -4.87 -3.83 -12.25
C ALA A 56 -3.35 -4.07 -12.37
N ALA A 57 -2.56 -3.70 -11.35
CA ALA A 57 -1.11 -3.88 -11.38
C ALA A 57 -0.67 -5.34 -11.17
N PHE A 58 -1.39 -6.10 -10.34
CA PHE A 58 -1.02 -7.45 -9.89
C PHE A 58 -2.09 -8.49 -10.28
N THR A 59 -2.64 -8.38 -11.49
CA THR A 59 -3.80 -9.19 -11.94
C THR A 59 -3.62 -10.70 -11.80
N ARG A 60 -2.37 -11.18 -11.83
CA ARG A 60 -2.04 -12.62 -11.72
C ARG A 60 -1.78 -13.08 -10.29
N ASP A 61 -1.53 -12.17 -9.36
CA ASP A 61 -1.03 -12.48 -8.02
C ASP A 61 -2.12 -12.31 -6.94
N VAL A 62 -3.05 -11.36 -7.15
CA VAL A 62 -4.13 -11.08 -6.18
C VAL A 62 -5.13 -12.24 -6.13
N ALA A 63 -5.22 -12.89 -4.96
CA ALA A 63 -6.17 -13.98 -4.76
C ALA A 63 -7.63 -13.47 -4.80
N PRO A 64 -8.58 -14.26 -5.34
CA PRO A 64 -10.00 -13.91 -5.30
C PRO A 64 -10.50 -13.62 -3.89
N GLY A 65 -11.26 -12.54 -3.74
CA GLY A 65 -11.80 -12.11 -2.45
C GLY A 65 -10.81 -11.36 -1.55
N THR A 66 -9.58 -11.10 -2.01
CA THR A 66 -8.66 -10.18 -1.32
C THR A 66 -9.26 -8.76 -1.26
N ALA A 67 -9.06 -8.08 -0.13
CA ALA A 67 -9.43 -6.69 0.07
C ALA A 67 -8.31 -5.91 0.75
N PHE A 68 -8.10 -4.64 0.37
CA PHE A 68 -7.06 -3.77 0.93
C PHE A 68 -7.61 -2.85 2.01
N PHE A 69 -6.89 -2.67 3.11
CA PHE A 69 -7.36 -1.93 4.29
C PHE A 69 -6.47 -0.75 4.70
N ALA A 70 -5.22 -0.67 4.25
CA ALA A 70 -4.33 0.43 4.58
C ALA A 70 -3.24 0.67 3.54
N ILE A 71 -2.67 1.86 3.56
CA ILE A 71 -1.52 2.28 2.77
C ILE A 71 -0.49 2.96 3.66
N ASP A 72 0.80 2.69 3.45
CA ASP A 72 1.87 3.37 4.19
C ASP A 72 2.47 4.55 3.41
N TRP A 73 3.43 5.22 4.02
CA TRP A 73 4.14 6.39 3.45
C TRP A 73 4.89 6.09 2.15
N LEU A 74 5.29 4.85 1.86
CA LEU A 74 5.91 4.44 0.58
C LEU A 74 4.87 3.99 -0.46
N GLY A 75 3.58 4.14 -0.15
CA GLY A 75 2.50 3.73 -1.03
C GLY A 75 2.26 2.22 -1.07
N ARG A 76 2.83 1.44 -0.14
CA ARG A 76 2.59 -0.01 -0.05
C ARG A 76 1.17 -0.25 0.44
N GLN A 77 0.43 -1.10 -0.28
CA GLN A 77 -0.96 -1.43 0.00
C GLN A 77 -1.02 -2.70 0.85
N PHE A 78 -1.62 -2.58 2.03
CA PHE A 78 -1.84 -3.68 2.96
C PHE A 78 -3.27 -4.19 2.79
N GLY A 79 -3.41 -5.49 2.62
CA GLY A 79 -4.71 -6.13 2.48
C GLY A 79 -4.80 -7.44 3.23
N ALA A 80 -5.97 -8.07 3.17
CA ALA A 80 -6.18 -9.42 3.65
C ALA A 80 -6.85 -10.25 2.57
N ARG A 81 -6.35 -11.47 2.37
CA ARG A 81 -7.00 -12.49 1.57
C ARG A 81 -7.72 -13.50 2.47
N PRO A 82 -8.83 -14.09 2.01
CA PRO A 82 -9.45 -15.21 2.72
C PRO A 82 -8.45 -16.36 2.93
N ALA A 83 -8.60 -17.08 4.05
CA ALA A 83 -7.92 -18.34 4.26
C ALA A 83 -8.32 -19.34 3.18
N ARG A 84 -7.37 -20.11 2.67
CA ARG A 84 -7.67 -21.23 1.79
C ARG A 84 -8.22 -22.41 2.61
N PRO A 85 -9.03 -23.29 2.01
CA PRO A 85 -9.48 -24.50 2.70
C PRO A 85 -8.30 -25.31 3.25
N GLY A 86 -8.27 -25.54 4.57
CA GLY A 86 -7.20 -26.29 5.25
C GLY A 86 -5.95 -25.47 5.60
N GLU A 87 -5.96 -24.15 5.38
CA GLU A 87 -4.89 -23.24 5.78
C GLU A 87 -5.09 -22.74 7.22
N GLY A 88 -4.09 -22.96 8.07
CA GLY A 88 -4.08 -22.46 9.45
C GLY A 88 -5.33 -22.82 10.25
N ASP A 89 -5.83 -21.85 10.99
CA ASP A 89 -7.06 -21.86 11.78
C ASP A 89 -8.24 -21.21 11.05
N GLY A 90 -8.09 -20.93 9.75
CA GLY A 90 -9.09 -20.23 8.94
C GLY A 90 -9.04 -18.70 9.04
N GLN A 91 -8.03 -18.12 9.69
CA GLN A 91 -7.87 -16.66 9.71
C GLN A 91 -7.48 -16.10 8.32
N PRO A 92 -8.05 -14.95 7.93
CA PRO A 92 -7.55 -14.16 6.81
C PRO A 92 -6.05 -13.90 6.95
N VAL A 93 -5.35 -13.90 5.82
CA VAL A 93 -3.90 -13.70 5.77
C VAL A 93 -3.60 -12.33 5.20
N VAL A 94 -2.74 -11.57 5.87
CA VAL A 94 -2.28 -10.26 5.42
C VAL A 94 -1.41 -10.42 4.18
N VAL A 95 -1.63 -9.53 3.21
CA VAL A 95 -0.86 -9.39 1.99
C VAL A 95 -0.33 -7.96 1.88
N ILE A 96 0.82 -7.79 1.24
CA ILE A 96 1.39 -6.47 0.94
C ILE A 96 1.66 -6.39 -0.55
N ALA A 97 1.14 -5.36 -1.21
CA ALA A 97 1.46 -5.03 -2.59
C ALA A 97 2.32 -3.77 -2.64
N ASN A 98 3.49 -3.88 -3.27
CA ASN A 98 4.41 -2.77 -3.47
C ASN A 98 4.63 -2.55 -4.97
N VAL A 99 3.90 -1.60 -5.55
CA VAL A 99 4.04 -1.27 -6.98
C VAL A 99 5.42 -0.72 -7.31
N GLY A 100 6.09 -0.09 -6.34
CA GLY A 100 7.43 0.49 -6.52
C GLY A 100 8.53 -0.56 -6.67
N SER A 101 8.41 -1.70 -5.95
CA SER A 101 9.30 -2.85 -6.13
C SER A 101 8.78 -3.87 -7.12
N GLY A 102 7.49 -3.81 -7.49
CA GLY A 102 6.85 -4.83 -8.32
C GLY A 102 6.60 -6.13 -7.55
N GLU A 103 6.57 -6.08 -6.21
CA GLU A 103 6.42 -7.26 -5.36
C GLU A 103 5.01 -7.35 -4.77
N TYR A 104 4.49 -8.57 -4.74
CA TYR A 104 3.26 -8.93 -4.05
C TYR A 104 3.57 -10.04 -3.05
N GLU A 105 3.55 -9.71 -1.77
CA GLU A 105 3.76 -10.64 -0.66
C GLU A 105 2.41 -11.22 -0.23
N GLY A 106 2.10 -12.44 -0.69
CA GLY A 106 0.79 -13.07 -0.49
C GLY A 106 0.58 -13.78 0.86
N GLU A 107 1.61 -13.84 1.71
CA GLU A 107 1.64 -14.59 2.99
C GLU A 107 2.51 -13.87 4.02
N VAL A 108 2.02 -12.74 4.58
CA VAL A 108 2.77 -11.93 5.56
C VAL A 108 2.57 -12.45 6.98
N ALA A 109 1.31 -12.48 7.45
CA ALA A 109 0.92 -12.96 8.77
C ALA A 109 -0.60 -13.20 8.83
N PRO A 110 -1.12 -13.99 9.79
CA PRO A 110 -2.54 -13.95 10.16
C PRO A 110 -2.98 -12.53 10.51
N LEU A 111 -4.22 -12.16 10.15
CA LEU A 111 -4.75 -10.81 10.33
C LEU A 111 -4.77 -10.36 11.80
N ASP A 112 -5.13 -11.24 12.72
CA ASP A 112 -5.16 -10.95 14.16
C ASP A 112 -3.76 -10.73 14.73
N GLU A 113 -2.77 -11.51 14.31
CA GLU A 113 -1.35 -11.31 14.64
C GLU A 113 -0.86 -9.95 14.12
N PHE A 114 -1.19 -9.58 12.89
CA PHE A 114 -0.83 -8.29 12.33
C PHE A 114 -1.45 -7.12 13.11
N ILE A 115 -2.70 -7.24 13.56
CA ILE A 115 -3.35 -6.21 14.39
C ILE A 115 -2.70 -6.10 15.76
N GLY A 116 -2.40 -7.25 16.39
CA GLY A 116 -1.61 -7.28 17.62
C GLY A 116 -0.26 -6.60 17.44
N PHE A 117 0.38 -6.81 16.29
CA PHE A 117 1.62 -6.18 15.91
C PHE A 117 1.49 -4.65 15.74
N LEU A 118 0.44 -4.14 15.09
CA LEU A 118 0.20 -2.68 14.96
C LEU A 118 0.07 -1.97 16.31
N GLY A 119 -0.44 -2.66 17.33
CA GLY A 119 -0.50 -2.16 18.71
C GLY A 119 0.84 -2.14 19.45
N SER A 120 1.88 -2.76 18.89
CA SER A 120 3.20 -2.87 19.55
C SER A 120 4.07 -1.62 19.39
N ASP A 121 5.17 -1.57 20.14
CA ASP A 121 6.19 -0.54 19.98
C ASP A 121 7.09 -0.75 18.77
N ALA A 122 7.10 -1.95 18.19
CA ALA A 122 7.89 -2.26 16.99
C ALA A 122 7.23 -1.78 15.69
N ALA A 123 5.90 -1.54 15.70
CA ALA A 123 5.12 -1.23 14.50
C ALA A 123 5.70 -0.08 13.68
N ALA A 124 5.95 1.07 14.31
CA ALA A 124 6.46 2.26 13.63
C ALA A 124 7.84 2.00 13.01
N THR A 125 8.75 1.31 13.72
CA THR A 125 10.08 0.99 13.22
C THR A 125 10.02 0.07 12.00
N THR A 126 9.22 -1.01 12.05
CA THR A 126 9.04 -1.94 10.92
C THR A 126 8.39 -1.26 9.72
N LEU A 127 7.49 -0.30 9.94
CA LEU A 127 6.91 0.52 8.88
C LEU A 127 7.89 1.54 8.30
N GLY A 128 9.10 1.69 8.87
CA GLY A 128 10.13 2.58 8.36
C GLY A 128 10.04 4.02 8.89
N ALA A 129 9.51 4.23 10.09
CA ALA A 129 9.33 5.57 10.68
C ALA A 129 10.61 6.41 10.73
N GLU A 130 11.78 5.81 10.92
CA GLU A 130 13.06 6.53 10.92
C GLU A 130 13.40 7.10 9.54
N ALA A 131 13.26 6.29 8.49
CA ALA A 131 13.50 6.73 7.11
C ALA A 131 12.48 7.80 6.69
N TYR A 132 11.21 7.61 7.06
CA TYR A 132 10.16 8.59 6.80
C TYR A 132 10.41 9.92 7.53
N ALA A 133 10.80 9.87 8.80
CA ALA A 133 11.14 11.06 9.57
C ALA A 133 12.34 11.81 8.97
N ALA A 134 13.38 11.09 8.53
CA ALA A 134 14.53 11.67 7.87
C ALA A 134 14.16 12.35 6.54
N TRP A 135 13.31 11.72 5.72
CA TRP A 135 12.82 12.33 4.49
C TRP A 135 12.03 13.62 4.76
N ARG A 136 11.11 13.59 5.74
CA ARG A 136 10.31 14.76 6.13
C ARG A 136 11.18 15.93 6.58
N GLU A 137 12.16 15.66 7.43
CA GLU A 137 13.10 16.67 7.91
C GLU A 137 13.91 17.28 6.76
N ALA A 138 14.44 16.45 5.87
CA ALA A 138 15.22 16.90 4.72
C ALA A 138 14.42 17.73 3.71
N ASN A 139 13.11 17.48 3.59
CA ASN A 139 12.23 18.14 2.63
C ASN A 139 11.34 19.23 3.26
N GLY A 140 11.44 19.47 4.57
CA GLY A 140 10.59 20.42 5.29
C GLY A 140 9.10 20.06 5.26
N ALA A 141 8.78 18.78 5.08
CA ALA A 141 7.42 18.27 5.01
C ALA A 141 6.92 17.89 6.42
N PRO A 142 5.84 18.50 6.95
CA PRO A 142 5.36 18.19 8.30
C PRO A 142 4.75 16.78 8.41
N GLN A 143 4.04 16.36 7.37
CA GLN A 143 3.33 15.07 7.24
C GLN A 143 2.94 14.87 5.78
N LEU A 144 2.45 13.66 5.43
CA LEU A 144 1.79 13.41 4.15
C LEU A 144 0.29 13.63 4.30
N ASP A 145 -0.35 14.12 3.24
CA ASP A 145 -1.81 14.11 3.13
C ASP A 145 -2.34 12.68 2.93
N PHE A 146 -3.66 12.52 2.98
CA PHE A 146 -4.30 11.21 3.03
C PHE A 146 -4.11 10.41 1.74
N ASP A 147 -4.04 11.10 0.60
CA ASP A 147 -3.88 10.62 -0.77
C ASP A 147 -2.45 10.76 -1.30
N GLU A 148 -1.48 11.04 -0.43
CA GLU A 148 -0.07 11.18 -0.82
C GLU A 148 0.80 9.99 -0.40
N CYS A 149 1.78 9.65 -1.23
CA CYS A 149 2.84 8.71 -0.88
C CYS A 149 4.19 9.14 -1.44
N LEU A 150 5.26 8.55 -0.91
CA LEU A 150 6.58 8.63 -1.51
C LEU A 150 6.76 7.45 -2.46
N GLY A 151 6.75 7.77 -3.75
CA GLY A 151 6.94 6.82 -4.83
C GLY A 151 8.38 6.81 -5.32
N TYR A 152 8.87 5.67 -5.82
CA TYR A 152 10.20 5.61 -6.42
C TYR A 152 10.21 6.33 -7.78
N ARG A 153 11.14 7.27 -7.95
CA ARG A 153 11.38 7.99 -9.22
C ARG A 153 11.73 7.01 -10.34
N ILE A 154 12.62 6.08 -10.03
CA ILE A 154 12.92 4.91 -10.84
C ILE A 154 12.46 3.70 -10.05
N PRO A 155 11.37 3.01 -10.46
CA PRO A 155 10.91 1.79 -9.80
C PRO A 155 12.03 0.76 -9.67
N LEU A 156 12.05 0.02 -8.56
CA LEU A 156 13.16 -0.91 -8.27
C LEU A 156 13.23 -2.06 -9.26
N PHE A 157 12.07 -2.53 -9.76
CA PHE A 157 12.03 -3.55 -10.82
C PHE A 157 12.56 -3.05 -12.17
N LEU A 158 12.82 -1.75 -12.32
CA LEU A 158 13.51 -1.14 -13.48
C LEU A 158 14.98 -0.78 -13.19
N GLY A 159 15.54 -1.28 -12.08
CA GLY A 159 16.93 -1.01 -11.69
C GLY A 159 17.12 0.27 -10.88
N GLY A 160 16.04 0.84 -10.33
CA GLY A 160 16.14 1.89 -9.32
C GLY A 160 16.82 1.40 -8.04
N THR A 161 17.28 2.34 -7.22
CA THR A 161 17.88 2.05 -5.91
C THR A 161 16.91 2.34 -4.79
N ASP A 162 16.93 1.52 -3.74
CA ASP A 162 16.22 1.83 -2.50
C ASP A 162 17.03 2.87 -1.71
N SER A 163 16.78 4.15 -2.01
CA SER A 163 17.54 5.28 -1.49
C SER A 163 16.64 6.51 -1.35
N PRO A 164 16.89 7.40 -0.36
CA PRO A 164 16.20 8.68 -0.24
C PRO A 164 16.26 9.55 -1.50
N ASP A 165 17.32 9.41 -2.31
CA ASP A 165 17.49 10.17 -3.56
C ASP A 165 16.55 9.67 -4.69
N ASN A 166 16.02 8.46 -4.55
CA ASN A 166 15.16 7.81 -5.54
C ASN A 166 13.69 7.82 -5.13
N VAL A 167 13.28 8.58 -4.11
CA VAL A 167 11.87 8.75 -3.74
C VAL A 167 11.40 10.18 -3.93
N GLU A 168 10.15 10.36 -4.33
CA GLU A 168 9.52 11.67 -4.46
C GLU A 168 8.04 11.64 -4.05
N LEU A 169 7.52 12.80 -3.64
CA LEU A 169 6.12 12.97 -3.27
C LEU A 169 5.22 12.79 -4.50
N ASN A 170 4.21 11.94 -4.36
CA ASN A 170 3.24 11.64 -5.40
C ASN A 170 1.83 11.55 -4.82
N ASP A 171 0.85 11.82 -5.68
CA ASP A 171 -0.52 11.35 -5.49
C ASP A 171 -0.56 9.82 -5.64
N VAL A 172 -1.22 9.14 -4.71
CA VAL A 172 -1.30 7.67 -4.64
C VAL A 172 -1.91 7.09 -5.90
N SER A 173 -3.02 7.66 -6.38
CA SER A 173 -3.76 7.16 -7.55
C SER A 173 -2.90 7.29 -8.81
N VAL A 174 -2.20 8.41 -8.97
CA VAL A 174 -1.31 8.67 -10.10
C VAL A 174 -0.13 7.73 -10.09
N TYR A 175 0.54 7.58 -8.94
CA TYR A 175 1.71 6.72 -8.80
C TYR A 175 1.37 5.26 -9.07
N TRP A 176 0.32 4.74 -8.44
CA TRP A 176 -0.11 3.36 -8.63
C TRP A 176 -0.57 3.08 -10.06
N THR A 177 -1.29 4.01 -10.68
CA THR A 177 -1.75 3.85 -12.06
C THR A 177 -0.56 3.77 -13.02
N LEU A 178 0.36 4.73 -12.95
CA LEU A 178 1.50 4.81 -13.87
C LEU A 178 2.48 3.66 -13.66
N VAL A 179 2.93 3.45 -12.42
CA VAL A 179 3.91 2.41 -12.12
C VAL A 179 3.30 1.02 -12.28
N GLY A 180 2.02 0.84 -11.95
CA GLY A 180 1.30 -0.42 -12.15
C GLY A 180 1.20 -0.83 -13.60
N GLN A 181 0.86 0.10 -14.50
CA GLN A 181 0.84 -0.17 -15.95
C GLN A 181 2.23 -0.55 -16.48
N VAL A 182 3.28 0.17 -16.03
CA VAL A 182 4.66 -0.14 -16.42
C VAL A 182 5.08 -1.51 -15.89
N PHE A 183 4.76 -1.83 -14.64
CA PHE A 183 5.05 -3.12 -14.02
C PHE A 183 4.38 -4.27 -14.78
N ASP A 184 3.06 -4.22 -14.96
CA ASP A 184 2.30 -5.29 -15.64
C ASP A 184 2.86 -5.58 -17.05
N ARG A 185 3.24 -4.52 -17.78
CA ARG A 185 3.78 -4.66 -19.14
C ARG A 185 5.24 -5.09 -19.19
N SER A 186 6.01 -4.89 -18.12
CA SER A 186 7.45 -5.16 -18.11
C SER A 186 7.85 -6.42 -17.35
N ARG A 187 7.01 -6.92 -16.42
CA ARG A 187 7.37 -8.02 -15.50
C ARG A 187 7.74 -9.35 -16.16
N ASP A 188 7.30 -9.58 -17.39
CA ASP A 188 7.62 -10.80 -18.16
C ASP A 188 8.73 -10.57 -19.21
N LEU A 189 9.28 -9.35 -19.30
CA LEU A 189 10.33 -9.03 -20.26
C LEU A 189 11.69 -9.53 -19.74
N PRO A 190 12.54 -10.09 -20.61
CA PRO A 190 13.93 -10.39 -20.23
C PRO A 190 14.66 -9.15 -19.74
N GLU A 191 15.57 -9.33 -18.79
CA GLU A 191 16.46 -8.27 -18.35
C GLU A 191 17.22 -7.65 -19.54
N GLY A 192 17.35 -6.32 -19.55
CA GLY A 192 17.98 -5.58 -20.65
C GLY A 192 17.07 -5.33 -21.86
N THR A 193 15.80 -5.76 -21.82
CA THR A 193 14.83 -5.42 -22.87
C THR A 193 14.64 -3.90 -22.96
N ARG A 194 14.87 -3.35 -24.16
CA ARG A 194 14.66 -1.92 -24.43
C ARG A 194 13.18 -1.65 -24.65
N ILE A 195 12.60 -0.75 -23.86
CA ILE A 195 11.28 -0.17 -24.13
C ILE A 195 11.44 0.84 -25.28
N THR A 196 10.82 0.58 -26.43
CA THR A 196 10.98 1.39 -27.65
C THR A 196 9.94 2.50 -27.80
N SER A 197 8.80 2.39 -27.12
CA SER A 197 7.72 3.36 -27.16
C SER A 197 6.82 3.23 -25.93
N VAL A 198 6.31 4.36 -25.45
CA VAL A 198 5.19 4.44 -24.50
C VAL A 198 4.06 5.15 -25.24
N GLY A 199 2.86 4.56 -25.23
CA GLY A 199 1.69 5.08 -25.91
C GLY A 199 0.46 5.01 -25.01
N VAL A 200 -0.50 5.88 -25.26
CA VAL A 200 -1.81 5.87 -24.60
C VAL A 200 -2.78 5.12 -25.50
N ASP A 201 -3.55 4.19 -24.95
CA ASP A 201 -4.63 3.55 -25.70
C ASP A 201 -5.81 4.54 -25.79
N PRO A 202 -6.24 4.97 -26.98
CA PRO A 202 -7.24 6.03 -27.12
C PRO A 202 -8.68 5.62 -26.76
N GLU A 203 -8.91 4.38 -26.31
CA GLU A 203 -10.25 3.82 -26.03
C GLU A 203 -10.50 3.44 -24.56
N ALA A 204 -9.76 4.02 -23.61
CA ALA A 204 -10.11 3.94 -22.18
C ALA A 204 -11.26 4.90 -21.81
#